data_AF-A0A1C6Q4R6-F1
#
_entry.id   AF-A0A1C6Q4R6-F1
#
_cell.length_a   1.000
_cell.length_b   1.000
_cell.length_c   1.000
_cell.angle_alpha   90.00
_cell.angle_beta   90.00
_cell.angle_gamma   90.00
#
_symmetry.space_group_name_H-M   'P 1'
#
loop_
_entity.id
_entity.type
_entity.pdbx_description
1 polymer ?
#
loop_
_entity_poly.entity_id
_entity_poly.type
_entity_poly.pdbx_seq_one_letter_code
_entity_poly.pdbx_strand_id
1 'polypeptide(L)'
;MSRASEVLAIHQLLGRIVYFHTLFIEPELRPSTPLAPGQACCNHATAPGQLSVGELLPDSAWEALVEVATTLPAHHRPCPKATGACCATCRVVSAATAVAAGWAQTEFRSYRQAEPAETLLRDCGHRAATRLGRVFATQHASRCPALDRLTVPEALPNTEELPLTGELLALWAEPTATTRRPVASWLNHCTGLDDVRRVLETRRTGS
;
A
#
# COMPACT_ATOMS: atom_id res chain seq x y z
N MET A 1 23.29 -9.85 5.70
CA MET A 1 22.96 -9.40 4.32
C MET A 1 23.40 -7.96 4.17
N SER A 2 23.77 -7.50 2.96
CA SER A 2 24.24 -6.12 2.77
C SER A 2 23.06 -5.15 2.64
N ARG A 3 23.24 -3.92 3.14
CA ARG A 3 22.27 -2.81 3.00
C ARG A 3 21.84 -2.57 1.54
N ALA A 4 22.73 -2.84 0.58
CA ALA A 4 22.44 -2.72 -0.85
C ALA A 4 21.39 -3.74 -1.34
N SER A 5 21.43 -4.99 -0.83
CA SER A 5 20.47 -6.04 -1.15
C SER A 5 19.07 -5.71 -0.63
N GLU A 6 18.98 -5.13 0.56
CA GLU A 6 17.73 -4.66 1.17
C GLU A 6 17.13 -3.49 0.40
N VAL A 7 17.96 -2.51 0.00
CA VAL A 7 17.50 -1.37 -0.80
C VAL A 7 16.97 -1.83 -2.15
N LEU A 8 17.67 -2.74 -2.84
CA LEU A 8 17.19 -3.29 -4.11
C LEU A 8 15.84 -4.01 -3.96
N ALA A 9 15.68 -4.81 -2.91
CA ALA A 9 14.42 -5.50 -2.64
C ALA A 9 13.26 -4.50 -2.44
N ILE A 10 13.48 -3.42 -1.67
CA ILE A 10 12.49 -2.36 -1.48
C ILE A 10 12.09 -1.71 -2.82
N HIS A 11 13.06 -1.38 -3.68
CA HIS A 11 12.79 -0.79 -4.99
C HIS A 11 11.98 -1.73 -5.88
N GLN A 12 12.30 -3.03 -5.87
CA GLN A 12 11.55 -4.04 -6.61
C GLN A 12 10.10 -4.15 -6.11
N LEU A 13 9.87 -4.09 -4.79
CA LEU A 13 8.53 -4.11 -4.22
C LEU A 13 7.74 -2.85 -4.57
N LEU A 14 8.37 -1.67 -4.56
CA LEU A 14 7.72 -0.43 -4.99
C LEU A 14 7.35 -0.48 -6.48
N GLY A 15 8.25 -0.99 -7.33
CA GLY A 15 7.97 -1.22 -8.74
C GLY A 15 6.81 -2.19 -8.96
N ARG A 16 6.66 -3.23 -8.13
CA ARG A 16 5.51 -4.14 -8.17
C ARG A 16 4.19 -3.45 -7.80
N ILE A 17 4.21 -2.52 -6.85
CA ILE A 17 3.02 -1.72 -6.52
C ILE A 17 2.56 -0.95 -7.75
N VAL A 18 3.48 -0.24 -8.42
CA VAL A 18 3.16 0.51 -9.64
C VAL A 18 2.64 -0.43 -10.73
N TYR A 19 3.36 -1.52 -11.00
CA TYR A 19 3.01 -2.48 -12.04
C TYR A 19 1.60 -3.07 -11.85
N PHE A 20 1.31 -3.60 -10.65
CA PHE A 20 -0.01 -4.19 -10.38
C PHE A 20 -1.11 -3.14 -10.29
N HIS A 21 -0.80 -1.94 -9.79
CA HIS A 21 -1.78 -0.87 -9.78
C HIS A 21 -2.22 -0.51 -11.20
N THR A 22 -1.27 -0.19 -12.07
CA THR A 22 -1.56 0.23 -13.45
C THR A 22 -2.22 -0.89 -14.27
N LEU A 23 -1.80 -2.14 -14.08
CA LEU A 23 -2.34 -3.25 -14.88
C LEU A 23 -3.73 -3.71 -14.42
N PHE A 24 -3.99 -3.74 -13.10
CA PHE A 24 -5.16 -4.43 -12.56
C PHE A 24 -6.12 -3.53 -11.78
N ILE A 25 -5.61 -2.50 -11.10
CA ILE A 25 -6.44 -1.69 -10.20
C ILE A 25 -6.96 -0.46 -10.91
N GLU A 26 -6.06 0.33 -11.50
CA GLU A 26 -6.37 1.60 -12.17
C GLU A 26 -7.49 1.47 -13.23
N PRO A 27 -7.50 0.44 -14.11
CA PRO A 27 -8.58 0.27 -15.09
C PRO A 27 -9.96 0.02 -14.49
N GLU A 28 -10.01 -0.49 -13.26
CA GLU A 28 -11.23 -0.90 -12.55
C GLU A 28 -11.69 0.15 -11.53
N LEU A 29 -10.97 1.28 -11.43
CA LEU A 29 -11.34 2.37 -10.54
C LEU A 29 -12.62 3.04 -11.01
N ARG A 30 -13.55 3.18 -10.07
CA ARG A 30 -14.75 3.99 -10.27
C ARG A 30 -14.43 5.47 -9.98
N PRO A 31 -15.03 6.41 -10.74
CA PRO A 31 -14.99 7.82 -10.38
C PRO A 31 -15.43 8.02 -8.94
N SER A 32 -14.65 8.78 -8.18
CA SER A 32 -14.94 9.05 -6.78
C SER A 32 -14.52 10.46 -6.40
N THR A 33 -15.18 11.01 -5.39
CA THR A 33 -14.86 12.34 -4.88
C THR A 33 -13.68 12.23 -3.92
N PRO A 34 -12.69 13.15 -4.00
CA PRO A 34 -11.63 13.23 -3.01
C PRO A 34 -12.17 13.35 -1.59
N LEU A 35 -11.64 12.55 -0.68
CA LEU A 35 -11.92 12.74 0.74
C LEU A 35 -11.27 14.03 1.26
N ALA A 36 -11.87 14.56 2.32
CA ALA A 36 -11.28 15.66 3.07
C ALA A 36 -9.85 15.28 3.53
N PRO A 37 -8.92 16.27 3.58
CA PRO A 37 -7.58 16.05 4.10
C PRO A 37 -7.56 15.31 5.44
N GLY A 38 -6.44 14.62 5.70
CA GLY A 38 -6.22 13.93 6.96
C GLY A 38 -5.93 14.89 8.11
N GLN A 39 -5.46 14.34 9.23
CA GLN A 39 -5.01 15.13 10.37
C GLN A 39 -3.61 15.71 10.11
N ALA A 40 -3.27 16.79 10.83
CA ALA A 40 -1.92 17.34 10.80
C ALA A 40 -0.90 16.30 11.31
N CYS A 41 0.21 16.15 10.59
CA CYS A 41 1.23 15.14 10.90
C CYS A 41 2.10 15.51 12.11
N CYS A 42 2.92 14.57 12.57
CA CYS A 42 3.80 14.75 13.74
C CYS A 42 4.74 15.96 13.65
N ASN A 43 5.22 16.30 12.44
CA ASN A 43 6.11 17.44 12.21
C ASN A 43 5.40 18.79 12.47
N HIS A 44 4.07 18.82 12.37
CA HIS A 44 3.27 20.01 12.68
C HIS A 44 2.77 20.03 14.12
N ALA A 45 2.76 18.87 14.80
CA ALA A 45 2.10 18.71 16.09
C ALA A 45 3.06 18.82 17.28
N THR A 46 4.25 18.21 17.23
CA THR A 46 4.99 17.94 18.48
C THR A 46 6.50 17.72 18.39
N ALA A 47 7.13 17.57 17.21
CA ALA A 47 8.55 17.15 17.16
C ALA A 47 9.38 17.90 16.09
N PRO A 48 10.23 18.87 16.48
CA PRO A 48 11.25 19.44 15.59
C PRO A 48 12.32 18.38 15.26
N GLY A 49 12.75 18.30 14.00
CA GLY A 49 13.84 17.41 13.56
C GLY A 49 13.40 16.16 12.80
N GLN A 50 12.15 16.06 12.35
CA GLN A 50 11.76 15.03 11.39
C GLN A 50 12.08 15.44 9.96
N LEU A 51 12.55 14.47 9.19
CA LEU A 51 12.76 14.66 7.76
C LEU A 51 11.42 14.87 7.07
N SER A 52 11.37 15.97 6.33
CA SER A 52 10.21 16.42 5.61
C SER A 52 10.08 15.74 4.25
N VAL A 53 8.89 15.83 3.67
CA VAL A 53 8.61 15.33 2.32
C VAL A 53 9.59 15.92 1.31
N GLY A 54 9.88 17.23 1.39
CA GLY A 54 10.79 17.90 0.46
C GLY A 54 12.25 17.45 0.57
N GLU A 55 12.63 16.82 1.69
CA GLU A 55 14.00 16.34 1.91
C GLU A 55 14.23 14.90 1.42
N LEU A 56 13.20 14.05 1.41
CA LEU A 56 13.38 12.60 1.22
C LEU A 56 12.63 11.98 0.06
N LEU A 57 11.50 12.55 -0.36
CA LEU A 57 10.65 11.90 -1.35
C LEU A 57 11.00 12.23 -2.81
N PRO A 58 11.31 13.49 -3.18
CA PRO A 58 11.67 13.81 -4.55
C PRO A 58 12.79 12.89 -5.06
N ASP A 59 12.61 12.34 -6.26
CA ASP A 59 13.56 11.46 -6.95
C ASP A 59 13.84 10.12 -6.23
N SER A 60 12.98 9.73 -5.27
CA SER A 60 13.04 8.43 -4.60
C SER A 60 11.98 7.46 -5.14
N ALA A 61 12.26 6.16 -5.09
CA ALA A 61 11.25 5.15 -5.45
C ALA A 61 9.99 5.20 -4.56
N TRP A 62 10.06 5.83 -3.37
CA TRP A 62 8.91 6.01 -2.48
C TRP A 62 7.92 7.06 -2.99
N GLU A 63 8.34 7.96 -3.88
CA GLU A 63 7.45 8.89 -4.56
C GLU A 63 6.39 8.15 -5.38
N ALA A 64 6.77 7.05 -6.03
CA ALA A 64 5.84 6.22 -6.82
C ALA A 64 4.67 5.67 -5.99
N LEU A 65 4.88 5.36 -4.70
CA LEU A 65 3.80 4.96 -3.80
C LEU A 65 2.81 6.12 -3.58
N VAL A 66 3.33 7.34 -3.47
CA VAL A 66 2.51 8.55 -3.31
C VAL A 66 1.73 8.84 -4.57
N GLU A 67 2.35 8.71 -5.74
CA GLU A 67 1.68 8.86 -7.04
C GLU A 67 0.53 7.85 -7.18
N VAL A 68 0.78 6.57 -6.90
CA VAL A 68 -0.27 5.54 -6.89
C VAL A 68 -1.38 5.87 -5.88
N ALA A 69 -1.06 6.46 -4.72
CA ALA A 69 -2.11 6.88 -3.80
C ALA A 69 -2.96 8.03 -4.36
N THR A 70 -2.42 8.91 -5.19
CA THR A 70 -3.19 10.03 -5.77
C THR A 70 -4.29 9.59 -6.73
N THR A 71 -4.15 8.43 -7.37
CA THR A 71 -5.19 7.84 -8.23
C THR A 71 -6.36 7.24 -7.42
N LEU A 72 -6.23 7.17 -6.09
CA LEU A 72 -7.22 6.59 -5.16
C LEU A 72 -7.88 7.68 -4.28
N PRO A 73 -8.58 8.67 -4.84
CA PRO A 73 -9.05 9.85 -4.10
C PRO A 73 -10.09 9.54 -3.02
N ALA A 74 -10.83 8.43 -3.14
CA ALA A 74 -11.74 7.93 -2.10
C ALA A 74 -11.03 7.42 -0.84
N HIS A 75 -9.71 7.21 -0.88
CA HIS A 75 -8.94 6.61 0.22
C HIS A 75 -7.77 7.49 0.65
N HIS A 76 -7.18 8.23 -0.29
CA HIS A 76 -6.02 9.06 -0.04
C HIS A 76 -6.38 10.32 0.72
N ARG A 77 -5.85 10.43 1.94
CA ARG A 77 -6.06 11.56 2.85
C ARG A 77 -4.73 12.21 3.19
N PRO A 78 -4.21 13.10 2.33
CA PRO A 78 -2.92 13.76 2.55
C PRO A 78 -2.99 14.68 3.78
N CYS A 79 -1.82 15.03 4.32
CA CYS A 79 -1.73 16.04 5.37
C CYS A 79 -2.27 17.39 4.85
N PRO A 80 -3.06 18.15 5.64
CA PRO A 80 -3.60 19.44 5.22
C PRO A 80 -2.53 20.50 4.95
N LYS A 81 -1.30 20.27 5.40
CA LYS A 81 -0.12 21.10 5.15
C LYS A 81 0.96 20.30 4.41
N ALA A 82 0.60 19.71 3.28
CA ALA A 82 1.47 18.81 2.50
C ALA A 82 2.72 19.50 1.90
N THR A 83 2.79 20.82 1.91
CA THR A 83 3.84 21.62 1.26
C THR A 83 5.15 21.56 2.01
N GLY A 84 6.06 20.65 1.62
CA GLY A 84 7.46 20.61 2.04
C GLY A 84 7.75 20.43 3.53
N ALA A 85 6.76 20.63 4.42
CA ALA A 85 6.87 20.61 5.86
C ALA A 85 6.19 19.38 6.48
N CYS A 86 5.43 18.61 5.68
CA CYS A 86 4.88 17.34 6.12
C CYS A 86 6.01 16.33 6.41
N CYS A 87 5.88 15.51 7.45
CA CYS A 87 6.79 14.39 7.71
C CYS A 87 6.74 13.39 6.54
N ALA A 88 7.91 13.00 6.02
CA ALA A 88 8.03 12.02 4.93
C ALA A 88 7.42 10.66 5.33
N THR A 89 7.66 10.20 6.57
CA THR A 89 7.10 8.94 7.08
C THR A 89 5.58 8.98 7.15
N CYS A 90 4.98 10.09 7.61
CA CYS A 90 3.52 10.24 7.60
C CYS A 90 2.95 10.26 6.18
N ARG A 91 3.69 10.81 5.21
CA ARG A 91 3.29 10.81 3.80
C ARG A 91 3.26 9.40 3.23
N VAL A 92 4.31 8.60 3.48
CA VAL A 92 4.38 7.19 3.10
C VAL A 92 3.29 6.36 3.79
N VAL A 93 3.07 6.57 5.08
CA VAL A 93 2.00 5.90 5.85
C VAL A 93 0.62 6.18 5.27
N SER A 94 0.31 7.45 4.99
CA SER A 94 -0.97 7.87 4.38
C SER A 94 -1.14 7.25 2.99
N ALA A 95 -0.09 7.26 2.17
CA ALA A 95 -0.12 6.65 0.84
C ALA A 95 -0.33 5.12 0.93
N ALA A 96 0.42 4.43 1.79
CA ALA A 96 0.29 2.99 2.00
C ALA A 96 -1.11 2.58 2.47
N THR A 97 -1.73 3.37 3.38
CA THR A 97 -3.13 3.17 3.77
C THR A 97 -4.06 3.25 2.57
N ALA A 98 -3.91 4.30 1.76
CA ALA A 98 -4.76 4.54 0.60
C ALA A 98 -4.64 3.41 -0.43
N VAL A 99 -3.40 3.01 -0.75
CA VAL A 99 -3.13 1.92 -1.69
C VAL A 99 -3.79 0.62 -1.25
N ALA A 100 -3.54 0.17 -0.02
CA ALA A 100 -4.09 -1.10 0.44
C ALA A 100 -5.62 -1.08 0.58
N ALA A 101 -6.21 0.01 1.09
CA ALA A 101 -7.67 0.14 1.18
C ALA A 101 -8.32 0.23 -0.21
N GLY A 102 -7.73 1.00 -1.12
CA GLY A 102 -8.23 1.15 -2.49
C GLY A 102 -8.14 -0.14 -3.30
N TRP A 103 -7.03 -0.87 -3.19
CA TRP A 103 -6.88 -2.19 -3.80
C TRP A 103 -7.89 -3.18 -3.22
N ALA A 104 -8.00 -3.27 -1.90
CA ALA A 104 -8.94 -4.16 -1.23
C ALA A 104 -10.38 -3.89 -1.69
N GLN A 105 -10.76 -2.62 -1.81
CA GLN A 105 -12.08 -2.23 -2.29
C GLN A 105 -12.30 -2.61 -3.76
N THR A 106 -11.31 -2.35 -4.61
CA THR A 106 -11.40 -2.60 -6.05
C THR A 106 -11.49 -4.10 -6.34
N GLU A 107 -10.59 -4.89 -5.75
CA GLU A 107 -10.60 -6.34 -5.85
C GLU A 107 -11.89 -6.94 -5.30
N PHE A 108 -12.31 -6.54 -4.09
CA PHE A 108 -13.51 -7.10 -3.47
C PHE A 108 -14.75 -6.85 -4.34
N ARG A 109 -14.90 -5.64 -4.87
CA ARG A 109 -16.00 -5.30 -5.77
C ARG A 109 -15.94 -6.11 -7.07
N SER A 110 -14.77 -6.23 -7.67
CA SER A 110 -14.59 -7.01 -8.91
C SER A 110 -14.95 -8.49 -8.70
N TYR A 111 -14.52 -9.08 -7.59
CA TYR A 111 -14.72 -10.51 -7.34
C TYR A 111 -16.08 -10.86 -6.76
N ARG A 112 -16.66 -9.97 -5.93
CA ARG A 112 -17.89 -10.25 -5.16
C ARG A 112 -19.10 -9.47 -5.65
N GLN A 113 -18.93 -8.50 -6.55
CA GLN A 113 -19.98 -7.59 -7.01
C GLN A 113 -20.74 -6.89 -5.86
N ALA A 114 -20.05 -6.66 -4.75
CA ALA A 114 -20.60 -6.10 -3.53
C ALA A 114 -19.64 -5.09 -2.90
N GLU A 115 -20.14 -4.25 -2.01
CA GLU A 115 -19.31 -3.36 -1.20
C GLU A 115 -18.63 -4.14 -0.06
N PRO A 116 -17.31 -3.96 0.14
CA PRO A 116 -16.63 -4.53 1.29
C PRO A 116 -17.06 -3.84 2.59
N ALA A 117 -16.96 -4.56 3.71
CA ALA A 117 -17.11 -3.95 5.03
C ALA A 117 -16.01 -2.90 5.27
N GLU A 118 -16.35 -1.78 5.90
CA GLU A 118 -15.40 -0.72 6.25
C GLU A 118 -14.24 -1.23 7.11
N THR A 119 -14.51 -2.24 7.95
CA THR A 119 -13.49 -2.89 8.79
C THR A 119 -12.39 -3.54 7.95
N LEU A 120 -12.73 -4.23 6.85
CA LEU A 120 -11.76 -4.83 5.94
C LEU A 120 -10.83 -3.77 5.34
N LEU A 121 -11.40 -2.65 4.86
CA LEU A 121 -10.63 -1.58 4.24
C LEU A 121 -9.69 -0.92 5.25
N ARG A 122 -10.21 -0.61 6.44
CA ARG A 122 -9.44 -0.05 7.55
C ARG A 122 -8.29 -0.98 7.94
N ASP A 123 -8.55 -2.28 8.05
CA ASP A 123 -7.57 -3.23 8.55
C ASP A 123 -6.44 -3.47 7.53
N CYS A 124 -6.77 -3.56 6.23
CA CYS A 124 -5.78 -3.57 5.15
C CYS A 124 -4.94 -2.28 5.15
N GLY A 125 -5.61 -1.12 5.26
CA GLY A 125 -4.96 0.18 5.29
C GLY A 125 -4.00 0.36 6.47
N HIS A 126 -4.40 -0.04 7.68
CA HIS A 126 -3.55 0.02 8.88
C HIS A 126 -2.35 -0.92 8.79
N ARG A 127 -2.55 -2.13 8.26
CA ARG A 127 -1.46 -3.09 8.11
C ARG A 127 -0.41 -2.60 7.11
N ALA A 128 -0.82 -2.09 5.96
CA ALA A 128 0.09 -1.53 4.97
C ALA A 128 0.81 -0.29 5.52
N ALA A 129 0.10 0.64 6.15
CA ALA A 129 0.70 1.79 6.83
C ALA A 129 1.79 1.38 7.81
N THR A 130 1.53 0.35 8.63
CA THR A 130 2.49 -0.11 9.63
C THR A 130 3.72 -0.73 8.96
N ARG A 131 3.53 -1.64 7.99
CA ARG A 131 4.63 -2.34 7.30
C ARG A 131 5.49 -1.38 6.49
N LEU A 132 4.89 -0.65 5.56
CA LEU A 132 5.63 0.26 4.68
C LEU A 132 6.22 1.43 5.46
N GLY A 133 5.48 1.96 6.44
CA GLY A 133 5.96 3.02 7.33
C GLY A 133 7.19 2.60 8.13
N ARG A 134 7.23 1.39 8.68
CA ARG A 134 8.40 0.86 9.41
C ARG A 134 9.59 0.60 8.50
N VAL A 135 9.36 0.09 7.29
CA VAL A 135 10.43 -0.11 6.30
C VAL A 135 11.04 1.23 5.91
N PHE A 136 10.22 2.22 5.55
CA PHE A 136 10.68 3.58 5.26
C PHE A 136 11.43 4.19 6.46
N ALA A 137 10.86 4.09 7.66
CA ALA A 137 11.46 4.68 8.85
C ALA A 137 12.82 4.08 9.18
N THR A 138 12.96 2.76 9.02
CA THR A 138 14.24 2.05 9.18
C THR A 138 15.24 2.47 8.11
N GLN A 139 14.84 2.50 6.84
CA GLN A 139 15.72 2.83 5.71
C GLN A 139 16.34 4.22 5.84
N HIS A 140 15.54 5.19 6.31
CA HIS A 140 15.93 6.60 6.41
C HIS A 140 16.25 7.06 7.84
N ALA A 141 16.32 6.13 8.80
CA ALA A 141 16.53 6.43 10.23
C ALA A 141 15.60 7.53 10.80
N SER A 142 14.37 7.61 10.30
CA SER A 142 13.36 8.60 10.73
C SER A 142 12.56 8.08 11.93
N ARG A 143 12.02 8.98 12.77
CA ARG A 143 11.13 8.59 13.90
C ARG A 143 9.73 9.15 13.67
N CYS A 144 8.68 8.36 13.86
CA CYS A 144 7.33 8.87 13.62
C CYS A 144 6.39 8.46 14.76
N PRO A 145 6.08 9.38 15.69
CA PRO A 145 5.16 9.09 16.79
C PRO A 145 3.76 8.67 16.34
N ALA A 146 3.33 9.11 15.15
CA ALA A 146 2.06 8.67 14.57
C ALA A 146 2.11 7.21 14.11
N LEU A 147 3.26 6.75 13.57
CA LEU A 147 3.50 5.36 13.20
C LEU A 147 3.54 4.46 14.43
N ASP A 148 4.17 4.92 15.52
CA ASP A 148 4.30 4.14 16.77
C ASP A 148 2.95 3.88 17.46
N ARG A 149 1.94 4.72 17.17
CA ARG A 149 0.58 4.58 17.71
C ARG A 149 -0.33 3.68 16.89
N LEU A 150 0.10 3.23 15.71
CA LEU A 150 -0.73 2.38 14.87
C LEU A 150 -0.88 1.00 15.51
N THR A 151 -2.12 0.63 15.80
CA THR A 151 -2.49 -0.73 16.20
C THR A 151 -2.66 -1.60 14.96
N VAL A 152 -2.19 -2.84 15.06
CA VAL A 152 -2.16 -3.76 13.93
C VAL A 152 -3.24 -4.83 14.11
N PRO A 153 -4.27 -4.89 13.25
CA PRO A 153 -5.32 -5.90 13.33
C PRO A 153 -4.78 -7.30 13.04
N GLU A 154 -5.28 -8.34 13.71
CA GLU A 154 -4.77 -9.71 13.56
C GLU A 154 -5.20 -10.38 12.26
N ALA A 155 -6.46 -10.22 11.84
CA ALA A 155 -7.01 -10.85 10.64
C ALA A 155 -6.79 -9.98 9.40
N LEU A 156 -6.34 -10.61 8.30
CA LEU A 156 -6.17 -9.98 6.99
C LEU A 156 -6.77 -10.90 5.92
N PRO A 157 -7.24 -10.34 4.79
CA PRO A 157 -7.58 -11.14 3.64
C PRO A 157 -6.33 -11.90 3.18
N ASN A 158 -6.49 -13.19 2.91
CA ASN A 158 -5.40 -13.99 2.34
C ASN A 158 -5.36 -13.83 0.81
N THR A 159 -4.32 -14.38 0.18
CA THR A 159 -4.11 -14.31 -1.28
C THR A 159 -5.13 -15.10 -2.10
N GLU A 160 -5.95 -15.95 -1.48
CA GLU A 160 -7.05 -16.66 -2.14
C GLU A 160 -8.37 -15.87 -2.09
N GLU A 161 -8.43 -14.81 -1.29
CA GLU A 161 -9.58 -13.91 -1.17
C GLU A 161 -9.39 -12.62 -1.96
N LEU A 162 -8.23 -11.97 -1.78
CA LEU A 162 -7.83 -10.74 -2.47
C LEU A 162 -6.35 -10.87 -2.85
N PRO A 163 -6.02 -11.44 -4.03
CA PRO A 163 -4.65 -11.77 -4.40
C PRO A 163 -3.68 -10.60 -4.38
N LEU A 164 -4.04 -9.45 -4.96
CA LEU A 164 -3.13 -8.31 -5.08
C LEU A 164 -2.91 -7.64 -3.72
N THR A 165 -4.00 -7.42 -2.97
CA THR A 165 -3.96 -6.87 -1.61
C THR A 165 -3.22 -7.82 -0.67
N GLY A 166 -3.52 -9.12 -0.74
CA GLY A 166 -2.86 -10.14 0.05
C GLY A 166 -1.36 -10.22 -0.24
N GLU A 167 -0.96 -10.16 -1.52
CA GLU A 167 0.45 -10.15 -1.94
C GLU A 167 1.16 -8.86 -1.48
N LEU A 168 0.53 -7.69 -1.66
CA LEU A 168 1.03 -6.42 -1.11
C LEU A 168 1.29 -6.56 0.39
N LEU A 169 0.32 -7.05 1.15
CA LEU A 169 0.49 -7.18 2.59
C LEU A 169 1.58 -8.20 2.93
N ALA A 170 1.60 -9.38 2.31
CA ALA A 170 2.55 -10.44 2.60
C ALA A 170 4.00 -10.05 2.28
N LEU A 171 4.26 -9.49 1.09
CA LEU A 171 5.61 -9.13 0.66
C LEU A 171 6.25 -8.07 1.56
N TRP A 172 5.46 -7.11 2.02
CA TRP A 172 5.95 -6.05 2.90
C TRP A 172 6.06 -6.46 4.38
N ALA A 173 5.62 -7.68 4.73
CA ALA A 173 5.87 -8.23 6.05
C ALA A 173 7.35 -8.60 6.23
N GLU A 174 7.94 -9.19 5.19
CA GLU A 174 9.34 -9.60 5.14
C GLU A 174 9.90 -9.28 3.74
N PRO A 175 10.32 -8.02 3.47
CA PRO A 175 10.74 -7.57 2.15
C PRO A 175 11.90 -8.37 1.52
N THR A 176 12.69 -9.02 2.36
CA THR A 176 13.86 -9.81 1.97
C THR A 176 13.58 -11.31 1.89
N ALA A 177 12.40 -11.77 2.30
CA ALA A 177 12.04 -13.17 2.21
C ALA A 177 11.82 -13.56 0.74
N THR A 178 12.52 -14.59 0.28
CA THR A 178 12.23 -15.24 -1.00
C THR A 178 10.92 -16.00 -0.87
N THR A 179 9.82 -15.40 -1.33
CA THR A 179 8.51 -16.08 -1.33
C THR A 179 8.60 -17.34 -2.20
N ARG A 180 8.34 -18.51 -1.62
CA ARG A 180 8.44 -19.80 -2.32
C ARG A 180 7.42 -19.97 -3.46
N ARG A 181 6.39 -19.13 -3.53
CA ARG A 181 5.38 -19.05 -4.61
C ARG A 181 4.82 -17.61 -4.69
N PRO A 182 5.49 -16.66 -5.35
CA PRO A 182 4.93 -15.33 -5.52
C PRO A 182 3.66 -15.41 -6.37
N VAL A 183 2.61 -14.71 -5.97
CA VAL A 183 1.33 -14.64 -6.71
C VAL A 183 1.58 -14.06 -8.11
N ALA A 184 2.63 -13.24 -8.25
CA ALA A 184 3.20 -12.79 -9.52
C ALA A 184 3.38 -13.90 -10.59
N SER A 185 3.63 -15.16 -10.21
CA SER A 185 3.88 -16.22 -11.21
C SER A 185 2.68 -16.51 -12.10
N TRP A 186 1.46 -16.31 -11.60
CA TRP A 186 0.23 -16.52 -12.38
C TRP A 186 -0.49 -15.21 -12.71
N LEU A 187 -0.27 -14.14 -11.94
CA LEU A 187 -0.76 -12.80 -12.30
C LEU A 187 -0.15 -12.31 -13.62
N ASN A 188 1.09 -12.70 -13.93
CA ASN A 188 1.71 -12.37 -15.22
C ASN A 188 1.00 -12.99 -16.43
N HIS A 189 0.10 -13.96 -16.22
CA HIS A 189 -0.74 -14.56 -17.26
C HIS A 189 -2.16 -13.97 -17.29
N CYS A 190 -2.46 -13.01 -16.41
CA CYS A 190 -3.74 -12.32 -16.34
C CYS A 190 -3.64 -10.97 -17.05
N THR A 191 -4.70 -10.60 -17.78
CA THR A 191 -4.82 -9.31 -18.48
C THR A 191 -5.74 -8.32 -17.76
N GLY A 192 -6.46 -8.78 -16.73
CA GLY A 192 -7.35 -7.96 -15.90
C GLY A 192 -7.88 -8.72 -14.68
N LEU A 193 -8.64 -8.04 -13.81
CA LEU A 193 -9.21 -8.67 -12.59
C LEU A 193 -10.20 -9.80 -12.91
N ASP A 194 -10.84 -9.78 -14.08
CA ASP A 194 -11.70 -10.88 -14.53
C ASP A 194 -10.92 -12.19 -14.75
N ASP A 195 -9.71 -12.11 -15.30
CA ASP A 195 -8.83 -13.28 -15.44
C ASP A 195 -8.41 -13.80 -14.06
N VAL A 196 -8.08 -12.88 -13.16
CA VAL A 196 -7.69 -13.19 -11.78
C VAL A 196 -8.83 -13.92 -11.06
N ARG A 197 -10.06 -13.44 -11.20
CA ARG A 197 -11.27 -14.07 -10.66
C ARG A 197 -11.44 -15.49 -11.20
N ARG A 198 -11.31 -15.70 -12.51
CA ARG A 198 -11.43 -17.04 -13.13
C ARG A 198 -10.38 -18.01 -12.58
N VAL A 199 -9.13 -17.58 -12.44
CA VAL A 199 -8.07 -18.42 -11.86
C VAL A 199 -8.39 -18.80 -10.41
N LEU A 200 -8.92 -17.87 -9.61
CA LEU A 200 -9.36 -18.15 -8.24
C LEU A 200 -10.48 -19.18 -8.19
N GLU A 201 -11.46 -19.07 -9.09
CA GLU A 201 -12.56 -20.02 -9.20
C GLU A 201 -12.06 -21.43 -9.54
N THR A 202 -11.21 -21.57 -10.58
CA THR A 202 -10.61 -22.86 -10.97
C THR A 202 -9.86 -23.52 -9.80
N ARG A 203 -9.08 -22.72 -9.05
CA ARG A 203 -8.34 -23.22 -7.89
C ARG A 203 -9.24 -23.69 -6.76
N ARG A 204 -10.35 -23.00 -6.50
CA ARG A 204 -11.34 -23.40 -5.48
C ARG A 204 -12.08 -24.66 -5.87
N THR A 205 -12.35 -24.86 -7.17
CA THR A 205 -13.08 -26.03 -7.68
C THR A 205 -12.19 -27.24 -7.93
N GLY A 206 -10.86 -27.11 -7.78
CA GLY A 206 -9.92 -28.23 -7.87
C GLY A 206 -9.84 -28.90 -9.24
N SER A 207 -10.13 -28.17 -10.32
CA SER A 207 -9.95 -28.64 -11.70
C SER A 207 -8.53 -28.36 -12.21
#